data_AF-A0A9R1LKV0-F1
#
_entry.id   AF-A0A9R1LKV0-F1
#
_cell.length_a   1.000
_cell.length_b   1.000
_cell.length_c   1.000
_cell.angle_alpha   90.00
_cell.angle_beta   90.00
_cell.angle_gamma   90.00
#
_symmetry.space_group_name_H-M   'P 1'
#
loop_
_entity.id
_entity.type
_entity.pdbx_description
1 polymer ?
#
loop_
_entity_poly.entity_id
_entity_poly.type
_entity_poly.pdbx_seq_one_letter_code
_entity_poly.pdbx_strand_id
1 'polypeptide(L)'
;MDALHGQTSCGSLLQKLQLVWDEVGESDEDRDKVLFQLDQECLDVYKRKVDQALKSRDLLLQALDYSKMELARLASALGEKSIATSPEKTARTIKQQLAALAPTLEQLGKQKKERINKFADIMSRIEQIRGEIAGNLEIGQQVAIPQINEDDLTDEKLRDFQSQLQELEKKKRERLKKVLEHVSTVQDLCSVLKMEHFSIITEVHESLDDSVGKDHKSISNDTLSKLDRTIATLNEDKTLRLKKLQELATQLNDLWDLMDTPTEERSLFDHVTCNRTASAEEVTAPGALALDIINQAEVEVQRLDELKYSKMKEIAFKKQTTLEDIYASAHIVIDTAAAHDKIFALIESGSMEPTELIADMDSQILKAKEEALSRKEILDKVERWISACEEESWLEDYNRDDNRYNSGRGAHLNLKRAEKARIQVNKIPGLVETLVAKTTAWEENHGLSFTYDGVPLLAMLDEYVMLRQEKEEEKRKMREQKRYTEQLLNIDREGPFGTRVSPYRVASAKKVPSPKPNGSVANGSPGRRLSMSTQQNESKSSRSAGKKAAAVAAQPKTPASPNEAATVKEDDTPIQHTDADPVPCSP
;
A
#
# COMPACT_ATOMS: atom_id res chain seq x y z
N MET A 1 107.75 25.36 11.42
CA MET A 1 108.49 24.14 11.82
C MET A 1 109.81 24.20 11.08
N ASP A 2 110.87 24.45 11.81
CA ASP A 2 112.18 24.74 11.24
C ASP A 2 113.05 23.49 11.23
N ALA A 3 113.75 23.26 10.12
CA ALA A 3 114.79 22.25 10.00
C ALA A 3 115.69 22.56 8.80
N LEU A 4 116.39 23.70 8.82
CA LEU A 4 117.48 23.97 7.87
C LEU A 4 118.62 22.97 8.12
N HIS A 5 118.54 21.83 7.43
CA HIS A 5 119.66 20.91 7.31
C HIS A 5 120.75 21.58 6.47
N GLY A 6 121.97 21.63 6.99
CA GLY A 6 123.12 22.16 6.25
C GLY A 6 123.32 21.36 4.95
N GLN A 7 123.33 22.05 3.81
CA GLN A 7 123.36 21.40 2.50
C GLN A 7 124.73 20.76 2.21
N THR A 8 124.85 19.48 2.51
CA THR A 8 125.82 18.59 1.85
C THR A 8 125.42 18.43 0.39
N SER A 9 126.02 19.24 -0.48
CA SER A 9 125.85 19.09 -1.93
C SER A 9 126.65 17.90 -2.43
N CYS A 10 126.27 17.34 -3.58
CA CYS A 10 127.01 16.23 -4.19
C CYS A 10 128.48 16.60 -4.41
N GLY A 11 128.76 17.84 -4.85
CA GLY A 11 130.12 18.36 -5.02
C GLY A 11 130.93 18.48 -3.72
N SER A 12 130.32 18.88 -2.58
CA SER A 12 131.06 18.99 -1.31
C SER A 12 131.26 17.65 -0.60
N LEU A 13 130.54 16.60 -1.01
CA LEU A 13 130.84 15.21 -0.67
C LEU A 13 131.93 14.64 -1.61
N LEU A 14 131.85 14.90 -2.91
CA LEU A 14 132.86 14.48 -3.90
C LEU A 14 134.25 15.03 -3.57
N GLN A 15 134.34 16.31 -3.20
CA GLN A 15 135.61 16.95 -2.82
C GLN A 15 136.21 16.35 -1.52
N LYS A 16 135.38 15.84 -0.61
CA LYS A 16 135.86 15.12 0.58
C LYS A 16 136.32 13.70 0.22
N LEU A 17 135.59 13.02 -0.67
CA LEU A 17 135.97 11.71 -1.18
C LEU A 17 137.33 11.77 -1.91
N GLN A 18 137.54 12.82 -2.71
CA GLN A 18 138.81 13.11 -3.36
C GLN A 18 139.96 13.31 -2.36
N LEU A 19 139.78 14.13 -1.33
CA LEU A 19 140.78 14.30 -0.26
C LEU A 19 141.12 12.96 0.46
N VAL A 20 140.12 12.13 0.73
CA VAL A 20 140.35 10.81 1.36
C VAL A 20 141.10 9.86 0.42
N TRP A 21 140.81 9.87 -0.89
CA TRP A 21 141.59 9.10 -1.87
C TRP A 21 143.03 9.60 -2.02
N ASP A 22 143.26 10.90 -1.91
CA ASP A 22 144.58 11.53 -1.91
C ASP A 22 145.38 11.21 -0.63
N GLU A 23 144.71 11.05 0.52
CA GLU A 23 145.31 10.59 1.79
C GLU A 23 145.61 9.08 1.83
N VAL A 24 144.77 8.25 1.19
CA VAL A 24 144.92 6.77 1.18
C VAL A 24 145.86 6.29 0.06
N GLY A 25 145.97 7.02 -1.05
CA GLY A 25 146.78 6.64 -2.20
C GLY A 25 146.08 5.67 -3.17
N GLU A 26 144.77 5.83 -3.35
CA GLU A 26 143.97 5.01 -4.29
C GLU A 26 144.40 5.22 -5.76
N SER A 27 144.28 4.17 -6.57
CA SER A 27 144.62 4.20 -8.01
C SER A 27 143.63 5.05 -8.80
N ASP A 28 144.08 5.67 -9.91
CA ASP A 28 143.17 6.40 -10.80
C ASP A 28 142.08 5.47 -11.38
N GLU A 29 142.42 4.21 -11.67
CA GLU A 29 141.47 3.20 -12.15
C GLU A 29 140.39 2.81 -11.12
N ASP A 30 140.73 2.71 -9.83
CA ASP A 30 139.75 2.43 -8.78
C ASP A 30 138.94 3.68 -8.39
N ARG A 31 139.54 4.88 -8.50
CA ARG A 31 138.83 6.16 -8.34
C ARG A 31 137.78 6.36 -9.43
N ASP A 32 138.15 6.20 -10.71
CA ASP A 32 137.22 6.26 -11.85
C ASP A 32 136.09 5.22 -11.72
N LYS A 33 136.41 4.01 -11.24
CA LYS A 33 135.46 2.92 -10.99
C LYS A 33 134.45 3.24 -9.88
N VAL A 34 134.85 3.93 -8.81
CA VAL A 34 133.92 4.37 -7.76
C VAL A 34 133.12 5.61 -8.21
N LEU A 35 133.72 6.54 -8.96
CA LEU A 35 133.00 7.64 -9.61
C LEU A 35 131.91 7.12 -10.56
N PHE A 36 132.25 6.13 -11.40
CA PHE A 36 131.32 5.48 -12.32
C PHE A 36 130.18 4.75 -11.59
N GLN A 37 130.47 4.11 -10.44
CA GLN A 37 129.42 3.52 -9.59
C GLN A 37 128.50 4.59 -9.01
N LEU A 38 129.04 5.72 -8.52
CA LEU A 38 128.25 6.83 -7.99
C LEU A 38 127.36 7.47 -9.07
N ASP A 39 127.89 7.69 -10.28
CA ASP A 39 127.12 8.18 -11.43
C ASP A 39 126.02 7.19 -11.85
N GLN A 40 126.31 5.89 -11.87
CA GLN A 40 125.33 4.84 -12.18
C GLN A 40 124.21 4.77 -11.12
N GLU A 41 124.54 4.85 -9.83
CA GLU A 41 123.54 4.89 -8.75
C GLU A 41 122.68 6.16 -8.82
N CYS A 42 123.29 7.32 -9.06
CA CYS A 42 122.58 8.58 -9.32
C CYS A 42 121.64 8.46 -10.53
N LEU A 43 122.13 7.92 -11.64
CA LEU A 43 121.36 7.67 -12.86
C LEU A 43 120.16 6.76 -12.60
N ASP A 44 120.33 5.68 -11.84
CA ASP A 44 119.25 4.74 -11.50
C ASP A 44 118.27 5.31 -10.45
N VAL A 45 118.71 6.23 -9.58
CA VAL A 45 117.82 7.06 -8.76
C VAL A 45 116.99 8.01 -9.64
N TYR A 46 117.59 8.67 -10.62
CA TYR A 46 116.87 9.53 -11.57
C TYR A 46 115.86 8.73 -12.41
N LYS A 47 116.24 7.59 -13.01
CA LYS A 47 115.31 6.69 -13.72
C LYS A 47 114.13 6.30 -12.83
N ARG A 48 114.40 5.79 -11.62
CA ARG A 48 113.36 5.37 -10.66
C ARG A 48 112.41 6.52 -10.28
N LYS A 49 112.90 7.76 -10.23
CA LYS A 49 112.07 8.96 -9.99
C LYS A 49 111.26 9.38 -11.22
N VAL A 50 111.81 9.26 -12.43
CA VAL A 50 111.08 9.43 -13.68
C VAL A 50 109.98 8.37 -13.82
N ASP A 51 110.27 7.09 -13.58
CA ASP A 51 109.28 6.01 -13.60
C ASP A 51 108.15 6.22 -12.59
N GLN A 52 108.50 6.69 -11.37
CA GLN A 52 107.52 7.05 -10.34
C GLN A 52 106.64 8.22 -10.78
N ALA A 53 107.20 9.21 -11.49
CA ALA A 53 106.45 10.34 -12.04
C ALA A 53 105.58 9.95 -13.25
N LEU A 54 106.06 9.06 -14.14
CA LEU A 54 105.30 8.53 -15.27
C LEU A 54 104.10 7.71 -14.80
N LYS A 55 104.29 6.77 -13.87
CA LYS A 55 103.19 6.00 -13.26
C LYS A 55 102.18 6.92 -12.56
N SER A 56 102.64 7.98 -11.90
CA SER A 56 101.78 9.00 -11.28
C SER A 56 100.99 9.81 -12.31
N ARG A 57 101.61 10.20 -13.43
CA ARG A 57 100.92 10.84 -14.57
C ARG A 57 99.84 9.93 -15.16
N ASP A 58 100.15 8.66 -15.39
CA ASP A 58 99.26 7.74 -16.09
C ASP A 58 98.04 7.37 -15.24
N LEU A 59 98.22 7.20 -13.92
CA LEU A 59 97.10 7.10 -12.96
C LEU A 59 96.24 8.37 -12.92
N LEU A 60 96.84 9.57 -13.02
CA LEU A 60 96.09 10.83 -13.07
C LEU A 60 95.34 11.03 -14.39
N LEU A 61 95.84 10.52 -15.52
CA LEU A 61 95.14 10.48 -16.80
C LEU A 61 93.95 9.51 -16.74
N GLN A 62 94.17 8.29 -16.25
CA GLN A 62 93.09 7.30 -16.08
C GLN A 62 91.97 7.82 -15.16
N ALA A 63 92.32 8.51 -14.07
CA ALA A 63 91.36 9.16 -13.19
C ALA A 63 90.59 10.29 -13.91
N LEU A 64 91.28 11.10 -14.73
CA LEU A 64 90.65 12.18 -15.50
C LEU A 64 89.65 11.64 -16.53
N ASP A 65 89.99 10.58 -17.25
CA ASP A 65 89.12 9.97 -18.26
C ASP A 65 87.92 9.27 -17.60
N TYR A 66 88.10 8.63 -16.44
CA TYR A 66 86.99 8.12 -15.62
C TYR A 66 86.06 9.26 -15.15
N SER A 67 86.62 10.36 -14.64
CA SER A 67 85.83 11.54 -14.23
C SER A 67 85.07 12.17 -15.40
N LYS A 68 85.66 12.21 -16.60
CA LYS A 68 84.98 12.65 -17.83
C LYS A 68 83.84 11.71 -18.23
N MET A 69 84.06 10.39 -18.15
CA MET A 69 83.07 9.37 -18.48
C MET A 69 81.86 9.42 -17.54
N GLU A 70 82.09 9.48 -16.22
CA GLU A 70 81.01 9.54 -15.24
C GLU A 70 80.24 10.86 -15.32
N LEU A 71 80.92 11.99 -15.59
CA LEU A 71 80.26 13.28 -15.84
C LEU A 71 79.35 13.23 -17.07
N ALA A 72 79.79 12.57 -18.16
CA ALA A 72 78.96 12.38 -19.35
C ALA A 72 77.77 11.46 -19.06
N ARG A 73 77.96 10.38 -18.28
CA ARG A 73 76.89 9.46 -17.87
C ARG A 73 75.84 10.16 -17.00
N LEU A 74 76.27 10.89 -15.97
CA LEU A 74 75.37 11.63 -15.07
C LEU A 74 74.58 12.71 -15.81
N ALA A 75 75.22 13.49 -16.70
CA ALA A 75 74.52 14.49 -17.48
C ALA A 75 73.55 13.89 -18.52
N SER A 76 73.89 12.75 -19.14
CA SER A 76 72.97 12.00 -20.01
C SER A 76 71.74 11.52 -19.23
N ALA A 77 71.95 10.92 -18.05
CA ALA A 77 70.87 10.42 -17.22
C ALA A 77 69.97 11.55 -16.68
N LEU A 78 70.54 12.71 -16.33
CA LEU A 78 69.79 13.89 -15.87
C LEU A 78 69.14 14.69 -17.01
N GLY A 79 69.58 14.51 -18.26
CA GLY A 79 69.15 15.30 -19.41
C GLY A 79 69.80 16.68 -19.54
N GLU A 80 70.91 16.94 -18.84
CA GLU A 80 71.56 18.25 -18.82
C GLU A 80 72.34 18.55 -20.13
N LYS A 81 71.66 19.22 -21.06
CA LYS A 81 72.21 19.63 -22.37
C LYS A 81 73.30 20.71 -22.32
N SER A 82 73.67 21.20 -21.13
CA SER A 82 74.54 22.37 -20.95
C SER A 82 75.47 22.27 -19.74
N ILE A 83 76.36 21.26 -19.74
CA ILE A 83 77.56 21.29 -18.88
C ILE A 83 78.49 22.40 -19.41
N ALA A 84 78.24 23.64 -18.98
CA ALA A 84 78.85 24.84 -19.53
C ALA A 84 80.31 25.08 -19.08
N THR A 85 81.13 24.03 -19.04
CA THR A 85 82.58 24.14 -18.90
C THR A 85 83.27 22.86 -19.36
N SER A 86 83.97 22.89 -20.51
CA SER A 86 85.16 22.04 -20.66
C SER A 86 86.26 22.65 -19.79
N PRO A 87 86.82 21.94 -18.79
CA PRO A 87 87.91 22.46 -17.94
C PRO A 87 89.22 22.70 -18.71
N GLU A 88 89.32 22.19 -19.93
CA GLU A 88 90.53 22.17 -20.76
C GLU A 88 90.98 23.57 -21.19
N LYS A 89 90.09 24.58 -21.09
CA LYS A 89 90.39 25.98 -21.42
C LYS A 89 90.86 26.83 -20.23
N THR A 90 90.74 26.36 -18.98
CA THR A 90 91.06 27.14 -17.77
C THR A 90 92.08 26.47 -16.85
N ALA A 91 92.10 25.14 -16.78
CA ALA A 91 93.03 24.39 -15.93
C ALA A 91 94.20 23.82 -16.75
N ARG A 92 95.43 24.30 -16.48
CA ARG A 92 96.64 24.00 -17.28
C ARG A 92 97.39 22.72 -16.87
N THR A 93 96.95 22.04 -15.81
CA THR A 93 97.56 20.80 -15.33
C THR A 93 96.50 19.74 -15.00
N ILE A 94 96.84 18.45 -15.15
CA ILE A 94 95.91 17.32 -14.92
C ILE A 94 95.31 17.37 -13.50
N LYS A 95 96.11 17.71 -12.48
CA LYS A 95 95.63 17.87 -11.10
C LYS A 95 94.63 19.01 -10.94
N GLN A 96 94.82 20.13 -11.64
CA GLN A 96 93.85 21.24 -11.63
C GLN A 96 92.57 20.87 -12.42
N GLN A 97 92.67 20.09 -13.50
CA GLN A 97 91.52 19.62 -14.26
C GLN A 97 90.65 18.66 -13.43
N LEU A 98 91.26 17.71 -12.72
CA LEU A 98 90.58 16.86 -11.74
C LEU A 98 89.94 17.67 -10.61
N ALA A 99 90.66 18.63 -10.03
CA ALA A 99 90.13 19.49 -8.97
C ALA A 99 88.96 20.39 -9.44
N ALA A 100 88.95 20.79 -10.72
CA ALA A 100 87.85 21.55 -11.32
C ALA A 100 86.62 20.69 -11.64
N LEU A 101 86.81 19.39 -11.96
CA LEU A 101 85.72 18.45 -12.23
C LEU A 101 85.02 17.95 -10.95
N ALA A 102 85.76 17.81 -9.86
CA ALA A 102 85.26 17.31 -8.58
C ALA A 102 83.96 17.98 -8.08
N PRO A 103 83.84 19.32 -7.99
CA PRO A 103 82.60 19.95 -7.52
C PRO A 103 81.41 19.73 -8.47
N THR A 104 81.64 19.68 -9.78
CA THR A 104 80.57 19.39 -10.76
C THR A 104 80.07 17.96 -10.64
N LEU A 105 80.97 16.98 -10.46
CA LEU A 105 80.60 15.59 -10.19
C LEU A 105 79.83 15.44 -8.87
N GLU A 106 80.25 16.14 -7.81
CA GLU A 106 79.53 16.12 -6.52
C GLU A 106 78.13 16.74 -6.63
N GLN A 107 77.99 17.83 -7.40
CA GLN A 107 76.71 18.49 -7.66
C GLN A 107 75.76 17.58 -8.47
N LEU A 108 76.23 17.03 -9.60
CA LEU A 108 75.44 16.09 -10.41
C LEU A 108 75.06 14.83 -9.63
N GLY A 109 75.94 14.31 -8.77
CA GLY A 109 75.66 13.19 -7.88
C GLY A 109 74.56 13.49 -6.85
N LYS A 110 74.55 14.70 -6.27
CA LYS A 110 73.48 15.19 -5.39
C LYS A 110 72.16 15.34 -6.14
N GLN A 111 72.16 15.99 -7.30
CA GLN A 111 70.99 16.11 -8.17
C GLN A 111 70.41 14.75 -8.53
N LYS A 112 71.24 13.78 -8.93
CA LYS A 112 70.80 12.40 -9.20
C LYS A 112 70.13 11.76 -7.99
N LYS A 113 70.71 11.88 -6.79
CA LYS A 113 70.12 11.32 -5.56
C LYS A 113 68.79 11.97 -5.19
N GLU A 114 68.70 13.30 -5.23
CA GLU A 114 67.42 14.01 -5.03
C GLU A 114 66.36 13.60 -6.05
N ARG A 115 66.78 13.35 -7.29
CA ARG A 115 65.89 12.99 -8.39
C ARG A 115 65.37 11.57 -8.25
N ILE A 116 66.23 10.61 -7.91
CA ILE A 116 65.85 9.24 -7.53
C ILE A 116 64.78 9.27 -6.43
N ASN A 117 64.98 10.06 -5.37
CA ASN A 117 63.97 10.21 -4.31
C ASN A 117 62.63 10.74 -4.86
N LYS A 118 62.65 11.83 -5.66
CA LYS A 118 61.43 12.38 -6.28
C LYS A 118 60.71 11.37 -7.18
N PHE A 119 61.43 10.55 -7.94
CA PHE A 119 60.85 9.45 -8.72
C PHE A 119 60.28 8.33 -7.82
N ALA A 120 60.96 7.97 -6.73
CA ALA A 120 60.48 6.99 -5.75
C ALA A 120 59.14 7.42 -5.13
N ASP A 121 59.08 8.67 -4.64
CA ASP A 121 57.90 9.25 -3.98
C ASP A 121 56.70 9.29 -4.94
N ILE A 122 56.91 9.80 -6.16
CA ILE A 122 55.86 9.93 -7.17
C ILE A 122 55.37 8.56 -7.65
N MET A 123 56.26 7.62 -7.95
CA MET A 123 55.84 6.30 -8.42
C MET A 123 55.18 5.46 -7.31
N SER A 124 55.67 5.54 -6.08
CA SER A 124 55.01 4.89 -4.92
C SER A 124 53.59 5.43 -4.73
N ARG A 125 53.40 6.76 -4.84
CA ARG A 125 52.07 7.39 -4.76
C ARG A 125 51.16 7.01 -5.93
N ILE A 126 51.70 6.90 -7.15
CA ILE A 126 50.96 6.42 -8.33
C ILE A 126 50.46 4.98 -8.11
N GLU A 127 51.33 4.07 -7.67
CA GLU A 127 50.95 2.68 -7.43
C GLU A 127 50.01 2.52 -6.22
N GLN A 128 50.14 3.36 -5.19
CA GLN A 128 49.18 3.43 -4.09
C GLN A 128 47.78 3.78 -4.60
N ILE A 129 47.63 4.86 -5.38
CA ILE A 129 46.32 5.28 -5.91
C ILE A 129 45.77 4.24 -6.91
N ARG A 130 46.63 3.59 -7.71
CA ARG A 130 46.24 2.47 -8.59
C ARG A 130 45.71 1.29 -7.77
N GLY A 131 46.38 0.96 -6.67
CA GLY A 131 45.98 -0.09 -5.72
C GLY A 131 44.63 0.16 -5.06
N GLU A 132 44.44 1.35 -4.49
CA GLU A 132 43.17 1.80 -3.88
C GLU A 132 42.01 1.76 -4.91
N ILE A 133 42.28 2.18 -6.15
CA ILE A 133 41.30 2.15 -7.26
C ILE A 133 40.95 0.74 -7.69
N ALA A 134 41.91 -0.19 -7.66
CA ALA A 134 41.69 -1.58 -8.02
C ALA A 134 41.00 -2.38 -6.90
N GLY A 135 41.25 -2.04 -5.63
CA GLY A 135 40.87 -2.82 -4.45
C GLY A 135 41.98 -3.75 -3.95
N ASN A 136 43.23 -3.51 -4.37
CA ASN A 136 44.38 -4.37 -4.06
C ASN A 136 45.13 -3.96 -2.78
N LEU A 137 44.89 -2.72 -2.33
CA LEU A 137 45.59 -2.04 -1.23
C LEU A 137 44.57 -1.18 -0.49
N GLU A 138 44.66 -1.16 0.84
CA GLU A 138 43.84 -0.31 1.70
C GLU A 138 44.29 1.17 1.63
N ILE A 139 43.38 2.09 1.93
CA ILE A 139 43.66 3.53 1.83
C ILE A 139 44.73 3.93 2.85
N GLY A 140 45.87 4.41 2.34
CA GLY A 140 47.05 4.76 3.14
C GLY A 140 48.08 3.64 3.33
N GLN A 141 47.82 2.42 2.86
CA GLN A 141 48.79 1.32 2.92
C GLN A 141 50.04 1.65 2.10
N GLN A 142 51.24 1.40 2.65
CA GLN A 142 52.49 1.69 1.95
C GLN A 142 52.77 0.65 0.85
N VAL A 143 53.17 1.14 -0.32
CA VAL A 143 53.59 0.32 -1.46
C VAL A 143 55.12 0.22 -1.49
N ALA A 144 55.63 -0.95 -1.85
CA ALA A 144 57.07 -1.16 -2.05
C ALA A 144 57.61 -0.20 -3.12
N ILE A 145 58.82 0.33 -2.92
CA ILE A 145 59.45 1.31 -3.81
C ILE A 145 59.56 0.72 -5.23
N PRO A 146 58.90 1.31 -6.26
CA PRO A 146 58.96 0.78 -7.61
C PRO A 146 60.38 0.89 -8.21
N GLN A 147 60.73 0.02 -9.16
CA GLN A 147 62.03 0.08 -9.82
C GLN A 147 62.18 1.39 -10.62
N ILE A 148 63.22 2.15 -10.31
CA ILE A 148 63.57 3.42 -10.96
C ILE A 148 64.59 3.13 -12.06
N ASN A 149 64.35 3.65 -13.27
CA ASN A 149 65.38 3.65 -14.30
C ASN A 149 66.46 4.69 -13.96
N GLU A 150 67.59 4.24 -13.44
CA GLU A 150 68.70 5.12 -13.04
C GLU A 150 69.41 5.82 -14.21
N ASP A 151 69.14 5.40 -15.46
CA ASP A 151 69.74 5.94 -16.69
C ASP A 151 68.78 6.88 -17.47
N ASP A 152 67.50 7.00 -17.08
CA ASP A 152 66.57 8.06 -17.52
C ASP A 152 65.93 8.74 -16.30
N LEU A 153 66.61 9.77 -15.84
CA LEU A 153 66.19 10.68 -14.78
C LEU A 153 66.03 12.09 -15.39
N THR A 154 65.34 12.19 -16.52
CA THR A 154 65.17 13.47 -17.23
C THR A 154 64.06 14.35 -16.65
N ASP A 155 64.15 15.67 -16.88
CA ASP A 155 63.08 16.63 -16.54
C ASP A 155 61.77 16.39 -17.29
N GLU A 156 61.87 15.80 -18.49
CA GLU A 156 60.70 15.42 -19.28
C GLU A 156 60.00 14.22 -18.66
N LYS A 157 60.77 13.15 -18.35
CA LYS A 157 60.20 11.96 -17.70
C LYS A 157 59.63 12.23 -16.30
N LEU A 158 60.25 13.13 -15.54
CA LEU A 158 59.72 13.55 -14.24
C LEU A 158 58.37 14.27 -14.38
N ARG A 159 58.20 15.13 -15.40
CA ARG A 159 56.91 15.79 -15.67
C ARG A 159 55.84 14.79 -16.10
N ASP A 160 56.16 13.80 -16.93
CA ASP A 160 55.21 12.77 -17.36
C ASP A 160 54.57 12.04 -16.16
N PHE A 161 55.38 11.66 -15.17
CA PHE A 161 54.87 11.02 -13.95
C PHE A 161 54.13 12.01 -13.03
N GLN A 162 54.55 13.28 -12.96
CA GLN A 162 53.79 14.31 -12.23
C GLN A 162 52.40 14.53 -12.85
N SER A 163 52.27 14.54 -14.18
CA SER A 163 50.98 14.64 -14.86
C SER A 163 50.10 13.39 -14.64
N GLN A 164 50.68 12.18 -14.72
CA GLN A 164 49.96 10.95 -14.39
C GLN A 164 49.47 10.94 -12.93
N LEU A 165 50.28 11.43 -11.99
CA LEU A 165 49.89 11.56 -10.58
C LEU A 165 48.73 12.55 -10.42
N GLN A 166 48.81 13.74 -11.04
CA GLN A 166 47.73 14.73 -10.99
C GLN A 166 46.41 14.21 -11.59
N GLU A 167 46.47 13.43 -12.67
CA GLU A 167 45.29 12.78 -13.26
C GLU A 167 44.71 11.72 -12.30
N LEU A 168 45.55 10.89 -11.68
CA LEU A 168 45.13 9.90 -10.70
C LEU A 168 44.56 10.53 -9.42
N GLU A 169 45.11 11.64 -8.93
CA GLU A 169 44.58 12.38 -7.78
C GLU A 169 43.29 13.15 -8.10
N LYS A 170 43.10 13.59 -9.34
CA LYS A 170 41.79 14.06 -9.84
C LYS A 170 40.78 12.89 -9.83
N LYS A 171 41.13 11.75 -10.45
CA LYS A 171 40.29 10.55 -10.52
C LYS A 171 39.94 9.97 -9.15
N LYS A 172 40.85 10.02 -8.17
CA LYS A 172 40.59 9.64 -6.76
C LYS A 172 39.52 10.54 -6.13
N ARG A 173 39.62 11.86 -6.30
CA ARG A 173 38.61 12.81 -5.78
C ARG A 173 37.25 12.65 -6.47
N GLU A 174 37.24 12.46 -7.78
CA GLU A 174 36.00 12.20 -8.55
C GLU A 174 35.32 10.89 -8.11
N ARG A 175 36.10 9.83 -7.85
CA ARG A 175 35.59 8.58 -7.28
C ARG A 175 35.05 8.73 -5.87
N LEU A 176 35.78 9.40 -4.98
CA LEU A 176 35.33 9.63 -3.61
C LEU A 176 34.02 10.44 -3.60
N LYS A 177 33.89 11.42 -4.48
CA LYS A 177 32.63 12.13 -4.71
C LYS A 177 31.51 11.18 -5.15
N LYS A 178 31.73 10.32 -6.17
CA LYS A 178 30.74 9.32 -6.59
C LYS A 178 30.33 8.40 -5.43
N VAL A 179 31.29 7.88 -4.64
CA VAL A 179 31.03 7.02 -3.48
C VAL A 179 30.12 7.72 -2.46
N LEU A 180 30.43 8.96 -2.10
CA LEU A 180 29.61 9.74 -1.15
C LEU A 180 28.20 10.03 -1.69
N GLU A 181 28.07 10.36 -2.98
CA GLU A 181 26.77 10.54 -3.64
C GLU A 181 25.95 9.25 -3.65
N HIS A 182 26.60 8.10 -3.80
CA HIS A 182 25.95 6.79 -3.81
C HIS A 182 25.54 6.33 -2.41
N VAL A 183 26.35 6.61 -1.37
CA VAL A 183 25.96 6.38 0.03
C VAL A 183 24.75 7.26 0.42
N SER A 184 24.73 8.55 0.01
CA SER A 184 23.53 9.39 0.16
C SER A 184 22.32 8.78 -0.53
N THR A 185 22.46 8.40 -1.82
CA THR A 185 21.37 7.78 -2.60
C THR A 185 20.81 6.52 -1.92
N VAL A 186 21.66 5.67 -1.33
CA VAL A 186 21.23 4.52 -0.54
C VAL A 186 20.48 4.95 0.73
N GLN A 187 20.98 5.94 1.46
CA GLN A 187 20.32 6.47 2.66
C GLN A 187 18.96 7.11 2.34
N ASP A 188 18.84 7.86 1.24
CA ASP A 188 17.62 8.50 0.77
C ASP A 188 16.57 7.43 0.36
N LEU A 189 16.97 6.41 -0.41
CA LEU A 189 16.10 5.29 -0.79
C LEU A 189 15.64 4.48 0.44
N CYS A 190 16.56 4.14 1.34
CA CYS A 190 16.23 3.47 2.60
C CYS A 190 15.29 4.31 3.48
N SER A 191 15.41 5.64 3.46
CA SER A 191 14.51 6.54 4.18
C SER A 191 13.08 6.50 3.63
N VAL A 192 12.90 6.48 2.30
CA VAL A 192 11.57 6.33 1.66
C VAL A 192 10.97 4.94 1.92
N LEU A 193 11.80 3.90 1.88
CA LEU A 193 11.41 2.50 2.09
C LEU A 193 11.28 2.09 3.58
N LYS A 194 11.70 2.96 4.51
CA LYS A 194 11.78 2.72 5.96
C LYS A 194 12.63 1.47 6.30
N MET A 195 13.87 1.45 5.79
CA MET A 195 14.83 0.35 5.93
C MET A 195 16.12 0.79 6.64
N GLU A 196 16.78 -0.15 7.31
CA GLU A 196 18.02 0.08 8.06
C GLU A 196 19.25 0.26 7.15
N HIS A 197 19.47 1.49 6.71
CA HIS A 197 20.59 1.89 5.84
C HIS A 197 21.96 1.45 6.36
N PHE A 198 22.20 1.43 7.68
CA PHE A 198 23.48 1.00 8.26
C PHE A 198 23.87 -0.43 7.86
N SER A 199 22.94 -1.39 7.93
CA SER A 199 23.21 -2.80 7.56
C SER A 199 23.50 -2.94 6.07
N ILE A 200 22.82 -2.15 5.23
CA ILE A 200 22.93 -2.18 3.77
C ILE A 200 24.25 -1.54 3.30
N ILE A 201 24.70 -0.47 3.97
CA ILE A 201 25.96 0.22 3.68
C ILE A 201 27.16 -0.62 4.13
N THR A 202 27.09 -1.25 5.31
CA THR A 202 28.16 -2.09 5.85
C THR A 202 28.33 -3.41 5.10
N GLU A 203 27.24 -4.03 4.60
CA GLU A 203 27.31 -5.20 3.70
C GLU A 203 28.09 -4.91 2.40
N VAL A 204 27.95 -3.68 1.87
CA VAL A 204 28.70 -3.27 0.68
C VAL A 204 30.20 -3.15 0.97
N HIS A 205 30.57 -2.40 2.02
CA HIS A 205 31.94 -2.32 2.54
C HIS A 205 31.97 -1.61 3.91
N GLU A 206 32.58 -2.22 4.93
CA GLU A 206 32.64 -1.70 6.32
C GLU A 206 33.09 -0.24 6.40
N SER A 207 34.12 0.15 5.64
CA SER A 207 34.63 1.53 5.60
C SER A 207 33.65 2.59 5.06
N LEU A 208 32.42 2.23 4.66
CA LEU A 208 31.41 3.17 4.20
C LEU A 208 30.52 3.70 5.32
N ASP A 209 30.60 3.13 6.52
CA ASP A 209 29.95 3.66 7.72
C ASP A 209 30.37 5.11 8.04
N ASP A 210 29.52 5.88 8.70
CA ASP A 210 29.75 7.29 9.03
C ASP A 210 30.59 7.51 10.30
N SER A 211 30.92 6.47 11.07
CA SER A 211 32.03 6.55 12.03
C SER A 211 33.40 6.66 11.32
N VAL A 212 33.50 6.21 10.06
CA VAL A 212 34.73 6.22 9.28
C VAL A 212 34.90 7.56 8.54
N GLY A 213 36.00 8.25 8.85
CA GLY A 213 36.31 9.56 8.26
C GLY A 213 36.31 9.55 6.73
N LYS A 214 35.76 10.60 6.12
CA LYS A 214 35.41 10.63 4.68
C LYS A 214 36.57 10.26 3.74
N ASP A 215 37.80 10.65 4.06
CA ASP A 215 38.98 10.35 3.23
C ASP A 215 39.44 8.88 3.27
N HIS A 216 38.89 8.07 4.19
CA HIS A 216 39.15 6.64 4.34
C HIS A 216 38.04 5.75 3.73
N LYS A 217 37.00 6.33 3.12
CA LYS A 217 35.93 5.56 2.46
C LYS A 217 36.42 4.94 1.15
N SER A 218 36.27 3.62 1.02
CA SER A 218 36.81 2.80 -0.09
C SER A 218 36.35 3.27 -1.48
N ILE A 219 37.32 3.52 -2.37
CA ILE A 219 37.12 4.02 -3.75
C ILE A 219 37.29 2.94 -4.83
N SER A 220 37.30 1.67 -4.42
CA SER A 220 37.63 0.54 -5.29
C SER A 220 36.58 0.33 -6.39
N ASN A 221 36.98 -0.38 -7.46
CA ASN A 221 36.07 -0.81 -8.52
C ASN A 221 34.92 -1.69 -7.99
N ASP A 222 35.21 -2.59 -7.04
CA ASP A 222 34.21 -3.49 -6.47
C ASP A 222 33.23 -2.75 -5.55
N THR A 223 33.74 -1.87 -4.67
CA THR A 223 32.91 -1.03 -3.78
C THR A 223 31.91 -0.19 -4.58
N LEU A 224 32.37 0.46 -5.65
CA LEU A 224 31.50 1.20 -6.56
C LEU A 224 30.51 0.28 -7.28
N SER A 225 30.95 -0.87 -7.79
CA SER A 225 30.07 -1.83 -8.48
C SER A 225 29.02 -2.46 -7.56
N LYS A 226 29.31 -2.60 -6.26
CA LYS A 226 28.35 -3.02 -5.24
C LYS A 226 27.35 -1.91 -4.93
N LEU A 227 27.81 -0.68 -4.69
CA LEU A 227 26.92 0.48 -4.54
C LEU A 227 25.97 0.65 -5.74
N ASP A 228 26.49 0.55 -6.96
CA ASP A 228 25.71 0.61 -8.21
C ASP A 228 24.61 -0.49 -8.24
N ARG A 229 24.90 -1.71 -7.76
CA ARG A 229 23.90 -2.81 -7.64
C ARG A 229 22.88 -2.56 -6.52
N THR A 230 23.33 -2.16 -5.34
CA THR A 230 22.45 -1.90 -4.17
C THR A 230 21.46 -0.78 -4.46
N ILE A 231 21.89 0.27 -5.16
CA ILE A 231 21.01 1.35 -5.64
C ILE A 231 19.99 0.81 -6.65
N ALA A 232 20.40 -0.09 -7.57
CA ALA A 232 19.46 -0.71 -8.51
C ALA A 232 18.39 -1.55 -7.80
N THR A 233 18.77 -2.42 -6.86
CA THR A 233 17.82 -3.27 -6.12
C THR A 233 16.87 -2.46 -5.23
N LEU A 234 17.36 -1.38 -4.59
CA LEU A 234 16.50 -0.49 -3.80
C LEU A 234 15.51 0.30 -4.68
N ASN A 235 15.90 0.68 -5.90
CA ASN A 235 14.96 1.29 -6.85
C ASN A 235 13.94 0.28 -7.40
N GLU A 236 14.33 -0.99 -7.61
CA GLU A 236 13.40 -2.05 -8.00
C GLU A 236 12.33 -2.28 -6.92
N ASP A 237 12.74 -2.45 -5.66
CA ASP A 237 11.82 -2.53 -4.50
C ASP A 237 10.93 -1.27 -4.40
N LYS A 238 11.51 -0.06 -4.57
CA LYS A 238 10.74 1.21 -4.62
C LYS A 238 9.64 1.19 -5.67
N THR A 239 9.95 0.77 -6.90
CA THR A 239 8.95 0.71 -7.99
C THR A 239 7.89 -0.36 -7.76
N LEU A 240 8.26 -1.53 -7.22
CA LEU A 240 7.32 -2.60 -6.88
C LEU A 240 6.37 -2.17 -5.76
N ARG A 241 6.89 -1.59 -4.68
CA ARG A 241 6.09 -1.05 -3.56
C ARG A 241 5.19 0.09 -3.99
N LEU A 242 5.66 1.02 -4.82
CA LEU A 242 4.84 2.11 -5.36
C LEU A 242 3.68 1.57 -6.20
N LYS A 243 3.95 0.65 -7.14
CA LYS A 243 2.90 0.02 -7.95
C LYS A 243 1.84 -0.67 -7.09
N LYS A 244 2.28 -1.43 -6.08
CA LYS A 244 1.38 -2.10 -5.11
C LYS A 244 0.55 -1.10 -4.31
N LEU A 245 1.15 0.01 -3.87
CA LEU A 245 0.44 1.09 -3.18
C LEU A 245 -0.58 1.79 -4.10
N GLN A 246 -0.27 1.96 -5.39
CA GLN A 246 -1.19 2.52 -6.40
C GLN A 246 -2.38 1.61 -6.70
N GLU A 247 -2.15 0.30 -6.79
CA GLU A 247 -3.21 -0.71 -6.93
C GLU A 247 -4.17 -0.69 -5.73
N LEU A 248 -3.64 -0.59 -4.52
CA LEU A 248 -4.44 -0.48 -3.28
C LEU A 248 -5.15 0.87 -3.17
N ALA A 249 -4.46 1.98 -3.48
CA ALA A 249 -5.07 3.32 -3.49
C ALA A 249 -6.21 3.42 -4.51
N THR A 250 -6.18 2.64 -5.59
CA THR A 250 -7.29 2.54 -6.54
C THR A 250 -8.46 1.76 -5.93
N GLN A 251 -8.21 0.55 -5.44
CA GLN A 251 -9.22 -0.29 -4.78
C GLN A 251 -9.91 0.41 -3.59
N LEU A 252 -9.17 1.17 -2.79
CA LEU A 252 -9.73 1.98 -1.70
C LEU A 252 -10.71 3.04 -2.22
N ASN A 253 -10.37 3.78 -3.28
CA ASN A 253 -11.29 4.76 -3.86
C ASN A 253 -12.54 4.08 -4.43
N ASP A 254 -12.38 3.01 -5.19
CA ASP A 254 -13.50 2.30 -5.82
C ASP A 254 -14.46 1.72 -4.75
N LEU A 255 -13.92 1.18 -3.65
CA LEU A 255 -14.71 0.69 -2.51
C LEU A 255 -15.36 1.84 -1.72
N TRP A 256 -14.68 2.96 -1.49
CA TRP A 256 -15.27 4.12 -0.80
C TRP A 256 -16.39 4.79 -1.61
N ASP A 257 -16.25 4.84 -2.94
CA ASP A 257 -17.27 5.37 -3.85
C ASP A 257 -18.46 4.41 -4.01
N LEU A 258 -18.24 3.09 -3.94
CA LEU A 258 -19.31 2.09 -3.90
C LEU A 258 -20.09 2.09 -2.56
N MET A 259 -19.42 2.44 -1.46
CA MET A 259 -19.95 2.34 -0.09
C MET A 259 -20.37 3.69 0.51
N ASP A 260 -20.36 4.78 -0.27
CA ASP A 260 -20.62 6.17 0.18
C ASP A 260 -19.79 6.57 1.43
N THR A 261 -18.54 6.09 1.55
CA THR A 261 -17.71 6.28 2.75
C THR A 261 -17.41 7.77 2.99
N PRO A 262 -17.63 8.30 4.21
CA PRO A 262 -17.48 9.73 4.50
C PRO A 262 -16.03 10.21 4.37
N THR A 263 -15.88 11.48 3.98
CA THR A 263 -14.60 12.16 3.74
C THR A 263 -13.62 12.10 4.91
N GLU A 264 -14.15 12.10 6.13
CA GLU A 264 -13.42 12.02 7.39
C GLU A 264 -12.69 10.68 7.50
N GLU A 265 -13.34 9.56 7.15
CA GLU A 265 -12.73 8.23 7.14
C GLU A 265 -11.72 8.09 5.98
N ARG A 266 -12.05 8.63 4.79
CA ARG A 266 -11.12 8.65 3.64
C ARG A 266 -9.82 9.38 3.97
N SER A 267 -9.88 10.52 4.67
CA SER A 267 -8.71 11.36 4.96
C SER A 267 -7.63 10.68 5.81
N LEU A 268 -7.99 9.65 6.59
CA LEU A 268 -7.02 8.82 7.33
C LEU A 268 -5.98 8.14 6.41
N PHE A 269 -6.34 7.96 5.13
CA PHE A 269 -5.53 7.31 4.10
C PHE A 269 -5.00 8.30 3.04
N ASP A 270 -5.02 9.62 3.29
CA ASP A 270 -4.49 10.64 2.36
C ASP A 270 -3.02 10.39 1.96
N HIS A 271 -2.25 9.80 2.88
CA HIS A 271 -0.84 9.41 2.67
C HIS A 271 -0.66 8.20 1.71
N VAL A 272 -1.72 7.43 1.48
CA VAL A 272 -1.79 6.35 0.47
C VAL A 272 -2.33 6.91 -0.84
N THR A 273 -3.43 7.68 -0.79
CA THR A 273 -4.14 8.16 -1.98
C THR A 273 -3.35 9.21 -2.77
N CYS A 274 -2.54 10.04 -2.11
CA CYS A 274 -1.69 11.03 -2.79
C CYS A 274 -0.66 10.39 -3.74
N ASN A 275 -0.25 9.15 -3.48
CA ASN A 275 0.70 8.41 -4.31
C ASN A 275 0.05 7.69 -5.52
N ARG A 276 -1.30 7.70 -5.64
CA ARG A 276 -2.06 6.95 -6.66
C ARG A 276 -1.64 7.26 -8.11
N THR A 277 -1.13 8.47 -8.36
CA THR A 277 -0.64 8.91 -9.69
C THR A 277 0.79 9.43 -9.68
N ALA A 278 1.53 9.25 -8.58
CA ALA A 278 2.90 9.76 -8.44
C ALA A 278 3.91 8.93 -9.25
N SER A 279 4.95 9.59 -9.78
CA SER A 279 6.10 8.90 -10.40
C SER A 279 7.07 8.33 -9.35
N ALA A 280 7.94 7.40 -9.76
CA ALA A 280 8.92 6.81 -8.85
C ALA A 280 9.98 7.85 -8.40
N GLU A 281 10.18 8.90 -9.19
CA GLU A 281 11.05 10.03 -8.93
C GLU A 281 10.42 11.03 -7.93
N GLU A 282 9.11 11.27 -7.99
CA GLU A 282 8.39 12.19 -7.08
C GLU A 282 8.38 11.71 -5.63
N VAL A 283 8.21 10.39 -5.42
CA VAL A 283 8.08 9.80 -4.07
C VAL A 283 9.42 9.85 -3.33
N THR A 284 9.62 10.94 -2.59
CA THR A 284 10.84 11.31 -1.86
C THR A 284 10.62 11.49 -0.35
N ALA A 285 9.37 11.47 0.11
CA ALA A 285 9.03 11.60 1.52
C ALA A 285 9.47 10.35 2.33
N PRO A 286 10.17 10.50 3.48
CA PRO A 286 10.54 9.38 4.32
C PRO A 286 9.34 8.55 4.78
N GLY A 287 9.46 7.23 4.69
CA GLY A 287 8.42 6.27 5.04
C GLY A 287 7.23 6.15 4.07
N ALA A 288 7.19 6.91 2.97
CA ALA A 288 6.06 6.88 2.03
C ALA A 288 5.84 5.52 1.34
N LEU A 289 6.86 4.67 1.26
CA LEU A 289 6.79 3.30 0.72
C LEU A 289 7.21 2.26 1.76
N ALA A 290 6.92 2.54 3.03
CA ALA A 290 7.15 1.60 4.12
C ALA A 290 6.13 0.44 4.09
N LEU A 291 6.57 -0.74 4.51
CA LEU A 291 5.74 -1.95 4.50
C LEU A 291 4.54 -1.84 5.44
N ASP A 292 4.64 -1.10 6.55
CA ASP A 292 3.51 -0.90 7.46
C ASP A 292 2.38 -0.05 6.83
N ILE A 293 2.72 0.95 6.02
CA ILE A 293 1.74 1.73 5.24
C ILE A 293 1.03 0.87 4.18
N ILE A 294 1.79 0.03 3.47
CA ILE A 294 1.23 -0.88 2.45
C ILE A 294 0.30 -1.90 3.13
N ASN A 295 0.74 -2.53 4.22
CA ASN A 295 -0.06 -3.48 4.98
C ASN A 295 -1.33 -2.84 5.57
N GLN A 296 -1.25 -1.58 6.04
CA GLN A 296 -2.41 -0.84 6.52
C GLN A 296 -3.45 -0.62 5.40
N ALA A 297 -3.00 -0.30 4.18
CA ALA A 297 -3.88 -0.20 3.03
C ALA A 297 -4.47 -1.56 2.59
N GLU A 298 -3.70 -2.66 2.66
CA GLU A 298 -4.22 -4.01 2.39
C GLU A 298 -5.32 -4.43 3.37
N VAL A 299 -5.09 -4.21 4.67
CA VAL A 299 -6.05 -4.55 5.73
C VAL A 299 -7.33 -3.72 5.61
N GLU A 300 -7.23 -2.44 5.23
CA GLU A 300 -8.41 -1.60 4.99
C GLU A 300 -9.20 -2.04 3.74
N VAL A 301 -8.53 -2.39 2.63
CA VAL A 301 -9.21 -2.97 1.46
C VAL A 301 -9.96 -4.25 1.84
N GLN A 302 -9.33 -5.16 2.60
CA GLN A 302 -9.98 -6.38 3.08
C GLN A 302 -11.19 -6.07 3.98
N ARG A 303 -11.05 -5.16 4.94
CA ARG A 303 -12.13 -4.73 5.85
C ARG A 303 -13.31 -4.10 5.09
N LEU A 304 -13.04 -3.33 4.05
CA LEU A 304 -14.07 -2.72 3.19
C LEU A 304 -14.76 -3.76 2.30
N ASP A 305 -14.03 -4.76 1.80
CA ASP A 305 -14.61 -5.85 1.00
C ASP A 305 -15.48 -6.79 1.85
N GLU A 306 -15.05 -7.13 3.07
CA GLU A 306 -15.89 -7.82 4.07
C GLU A 306 -17.16 -7.02 4.41
N LEU A 307 -17.04 -5.68 4.54
CA LEU A 307 -18.18 -4.81 4.79
C LEU A 307 -19.12 -4.72 3.58
N LYS A 308 -18.60 -4.67 2.36
CA LYS A 308 -19.35 -4.75 1.09
C LYS A 308 -20.14 -6.06 1.02
N TYR A 309 -19.49 -7.19 1.29
CA TYR A 309 -20.10 -8.53 1.36
C TYR A 309 -21.22 -8.60 2.41
N SER A 310 -20.94 -8.11 3.62
CA SER A 310 -21.91 -8.05 4.73
C SER A 310 -23.13 -7.20 4.37
N LYS A 311 -22.93 -6.03 3.72
CA LYS A 311 -24.02 -5.14 3.27
C LYS A 311 -24.80 -5.71 2.09
N MET A 312 -24.15 -6.34 1.12
CA MET A 312 -24.82 -7.09 0.05
C MET A 312 -25.75 -8.16 0.65
N LYS A 313 -25.25 -8.96 1.60
CA LYS A 313 -26.02 -9.99 2.30
C LYS A 313 -27.22 -9.41 3.08
N GLU A 314 -27.02 -8.30 3.78
CA GLU A 314 -28.09 -7.58 4.49
C GLU A 314 -29.19 -7.07 3.54
N ILE A 315 -28.81 -6.49 2.40
CA ILE A 315 -29.75 -5.96 1.40
C ILE A 315 -30.49 -7.09 0.68
N ALA A 316 -29.78 -8.15 0.30
CA ALA A 316 -30.35 -9.32 -0.37
C ALA A 316 -31.44 -9.97 0.49
N PHE A 317 -31.16 -10.28 1.77
CA PHE A 317 -32.20 -10.86 2.63
C PHE A 317 -33.39 -9.92 2.88
N LYS A 318 -33.17 -8.60 2.99
CA LYS A 318 -34.30 -7.64 3.07
C LYS A 318 -35.17 -7.65 1.81
N LYS A 319 -34.56 -7.77 0.62
CA LYS A 319 -35.29 -7.95 -0.63
C LYS A 319 -36.03 -9.28 -0.68
N GLN A 320 -35.41 -10.36 -0.18
CA GLN A 320 -36.04 -11.68 -0.11
C GLN A 320 -37.27 -11.69 0.80
N THR A 321 -37.17 -11.16 2.02
CA THR A 321 -38.34 -11.03 2.91
C THR A 321 -39.42 -10.14 2.28
N THR A 322 -39.04 -9.06 1.59
CA THR A 322 -40.01 -8.23 0.84
C THR A 322 -40.72 -9.02 -0.27
N LEU A 323 -40.00 -9.90 -0.97
CA LEU A 323 -40.54 -10.79 -2.01
C LEU A 323 -41.52 -11.80 -1.39
N GLU A 324 -41.16 -12.38 -0.26
CA GLU A 324 -41.97 -13.34 0.51
C GLU A 324 -43.25 -12.71 1.08
N ASP A 325 -43.17 -11.50 1.65
CA ASP A 325 -44.34 -10.73 2.12
C ASP A 325 -45.34 -10.49 0.97
N ILE A 326 -44.85 -10.17 -0.24
CA ILE A 326 -45.69 -9.97 -1.42
C ILE A 326 -46.38 -11.29 -1.81
N TYR A 327 -45.64 -12.40 -1.90
CA TYR A 327 -46.21 -13.69 -2.29
C TYR A 327 -47.17 -14.25 -1.24
N ALA A 328 -46.89 -14.08 0.06
CA ALA A 328 -47.81 -14.39 1.15
C ALA A 328 -49.10 -13.56 1.05
N SER A 329 -49.01 -12.26 0.77
CA SER A 329 -50.19 -11.40 0.54
C SER A 329 -50.99 -11.79 -0.72
N ALA A 330 -50.37 -12.53 -1.64
CA ALA A 330 -50.97 -13.06 -2.86
C ALA A 330 -51.48 -14.52 -2.72
N HIS A 331 -51.36 -15.10 -1.51
CA HIS A 331 -51.66 -16.51 -1.21
C HIS A 331 -50.92 -17.51 -2.11
N ILE A 332 -49.66 -17.20 -2.45
CA ILE A 332 -48.72 -18.05 -3.18
C ILE A 332 -47.72 -18.66 -2.18
N VAL A 333 -47.65 -20.00 -2.15
CA VAL A 333 -46.69 -20.74 -1.32
C VAL A 333 -45.33 -20.81 -2.01
N ILE A 334 -44.26 -20.49 -1.28
CA ILE A 334 -42.86 -20.54 -1.73
C ILE A 334 -42.01 -21.22 -0.66
N ASP A 335 -40.99 -21.97 -1.10
CA ASP A 335 -39.93 -22.48 -0.22
C ASP A 335 -38.93 -21.36 0.11
N THR A 336 -39.18 -20.70 1.25
CA THR A 336 -38.35 -19.58 1.75
C THR A 336 -36.95 -20.06 2.15
N ALA A 337 -36.81 -21.29 2.64
CA ALA A 337 -35.52 -21.87 3.00
C ALA A 337 -34.65 -22.08 1.76
N ALA A 338 -35.17 -22.75 0.73
CA ALA A 338 -34.44 -22.95 -0.53
C ALA A 338 -34.10 -21.62 -1.25
N ALA A 339 -34.95 -20.59 -1.13
CA ALA A 339 -34.67 -19.26 -1.65
C ALA A 339 -33.53 -18.56 -0.87
N HIS A 340 -33.56 -18.62 0.47
CA HIS A 340 -32.49 -18.11 1.33
C HIS A 340 -31.15 -18.82 1.08
N ASP A 341 -31.14 -20.14 0.99
CA ASP A 341 -29.94 -20.94 0.71
C ASP A 341 -29.36 -20.64 -0.67
N LYS A 342 -30.22 -20.45 -1.69
CA LYS A 342 -29.79 -20.05 -3.04
C LYS A 342 -29.11 -18.68 -3.04
N ILE A 343 -29.67 -17.70 -2.33
CA ILE A 343 -29.07 -16.36 -2.18
C ILE A 343 -27.73 -16.45 -1.45
N PHE A 344 -27.67 -17.24 -0.37
CA PHE A 344 -26.43 -17.44 0.37
C PHE A 344 -25.33 -18.09 -0.49
N ALA A 345 -25.66 -19.11 -1.28
CA ALA A 345 -24.70 -19.78 -2.17
C ALA A 345 -24.22 -18.88 -3.33
N LEU A 346 -25.09 -18.04 -3.91
CA LEU A 346 -24.68 -17.05 -4.92
C LEU A 346 -23.72 -16.00 -4.34
N ILE A 347 -23.95 -15.60 -3.10
CA ILE A 347 -23.12 -14.64 -2.37
C ILE A 347 -21.76 -15.27 -1.98
N GLU A 348 -21.76 -16.46 -1.37
CA GLU A 348 -20.55 -17.12 -0.86
C GLU A 348 -19.64 -17.65 -1.99
N SER A 349 -20.20 -18.02 -3.15
CA SER A 349 -19.41 -18.41 -4.32
C SER A 349 -18.77 -17.23 -5.08
N GLY A 350 -19.10 -15.99 -4.72
CA GLY A 350 -18.56 -14.78 -5.37
C GLY A 350 -18.88 -14.67 -6.86
N SER A 351 -19.92 -15.37 -7.35
CA SER A 351 -20.16 -15.55 -8.79
C SER A 351 -20.93 -14.40 -9.46
N MET A 352 -21.20 -13.32 -8.74
CA MET A 352 -22.09 -12.22 -9.15
C MET A 352 -21.73 -10.94 -8.40
N GLU A 353 -21.67 -9.81 -9.10
CA GLU A 353 -21.41 -8.51 -8.46
C GLU A 353 -22.61 -8.04 -7.60
N PRO A 354 -22.39 -7.30 -6.50
CA PRO A 354 -23.48 -6.88 -5.60
C PRO A 354 -24.60 -6.11 -6.31
N THR A 355 -24.23 -5.25 -7.27
CA THR A 355 -25.19 -4.47 -8.06
C THR A 355 -26.05 -5.34 -8.97
N GLU A 356 -25.50 -6.42 -9.51
CA GLU A 356 -26.22 -7.36 -10.39
C GLU A 356 -27.24 -8.18 -9.59
N LEU A 357 -26.82 -8.76 -8.44
CA LEU A 357 -27.70 -9.50 -7.55
C LEU A 357 -28.86 -8.63 -7.04
N ILE A 358 -28.56 -7.41 -6.59
CA ILE A 358 -29.55 -6.43 -6.12
C ILE A 358 -30.55 -6.08 -7.22
N ALA A 359 -30.11 -5.96 -8.48
CA ALA A 359 -30.96 -5.65 -9.63
C ALA A 359 -31.85 -6.82 -10.07
N ASP A 360 -31.35 -8.07 -10.07
CA ASP A 360 -32.19 -9.24 -10.35
C ASP A 360 -33.27 -9.41 -9.26
N MET A 361 -32.91 -9.23 -7.99
CA MET A 361 -33.89 -9.27 -6.90
C MET A 361 -34.96 -8.17 -7.02
N ASP A 362 -34.63 -6.97 -7.48
CA ASP A 362 -35.65 -5.95 -7.81
C ASP A 362 -36.52 -6.34 -9.02
N SER A 363 -35.96 -7.05 -10.01
CA SER A 363 -36.74 -7.63 -11.11
C SER A 363 -37.71 -8.71 -10.62
N GLN A 364 -37.29 -9.57 -9.68
CA GLN A 364 -38.15 -10.57 -9.04
C GLN A 364 -39.27 -9.91 -8.21
N ILE A 365 -38.95 -8.89 -7.42
CA ILE A 365 -39.92 -8.11 -6.64
C ILE A 365 -40.94 -7.42 -7.55
N LEU A 366 -40.52 -6.91 -8.71
CA LEU A 366 -41.44 -6.27 -9.67
C LEU A 366 -42.43 -7.29 -10.25
N LYS A 367 -41.94 -8.46 -10.70
CA LYS A 367 -42.79 -9.55 -11.21
C LYS A 367 -43.78 -10.05 -10.13
N ALA A 368 -43.34 -10.19 -8.89
CA ALA A 368 -44.20 -10.58 -7.77
C ALA A 368 -45.30 -9.54 -7.49
N LYS A 369 -45.00 -8.24 -7.64
CA LYS A 369 -46.01 -7.16 -7.51
C LYS A 369 -47.03 -7.21 -8.64
N GLU A 370 -46.61 -7.46 -9.87
CA GLU A 370 -47.51 -7.62 -11.02
C GLU A 370 -48.44 -8.83 -10.82
N GLU A 371 -47.91 -9.95 -10.35
CA GLU A 371 -48.70 -11.15 -10.05
C GLU A 371 -49.66 -10.95 -8.86
N ALA A 372 -49.22 -10.32 -7.78
CA ALA A 372 -50.10 -9.97 -6.65
C ALA A 372 -51.24 -9.02 -7.09
N LEU A 373 -50.97 -8.10 -8.02
CA LEU A 373 -51.99 -7.24 -8.62
C LEU A 373 -52.94 -8.02 -9.56
N SER A 374 -52.44 -9.05 -10.27
CA SER A 374 -53.25 -9.94 -11.14
C SER A 374 -54.28 -10.71 -10.31
N ARG A 375 -53.84 -11.29 -9.17
CA ARG A 375 -54.67 -12.12 -8.28
C ARG A 375 -55.64 -11.29 -7.43
N LYS A 376 -55.34 -10.01 -7.20
CA LYS A 376 -56.04 -9.15 -6.23
C LYS A 376 -57.56 -9.17 -6.34
N GLU A 377 -58.16 -9.02 -7.53
CA GLU A 377 -59.63 -8.96 -7.61
C GLU A 377 -60.32 -10.29 -7.23
N ILE A 378 -59.60 -11.42 -7.37
CA ILE A 378 -60.05 -12.73 -6.92
C ILE A 378 -59.88 -12.84 -5.40
N LEU A 379 -58.73 -12.45 -4.85
CA LEU A 379 -58.49 -12.47 -3.40
C LEU A 379 -59.45 -11.55 -2.63
N ASP A 380 -59.68 -10.32 -3.12
CA ASP A 380 -60.70 -9.38 -2.65
C ASP A 380 -62.12 -10.02 -2.64
N LYS A 381 -62.39 -11.08 -3.41
CA LYS A 381 -63.66 -11.83 -3.43
C LYS A 381 -63.63 -13.08 -2.56
N VAL A 382 -62.49 -13.76 -2.47
CA VAL A 382 -62.27 -14.91 -1.57
C VAL A 382 -62.44 -14.46 -0.12
N GLU A 383 -61.84 -13.34 0.30
CA GLU A 383 -62.04 -12.74 1.63
C GLU A 383 -63.54 -12.54 1.93
N ARG A 384 -64.27 -11.87 1.00
CA ARG A 384 -65.72 -11.64 1.13
C ARG A 384 -66.55 -12.93 1.16
N TRP A 385 -66.08 -14.00 0.55
CA TRP A 385 -66.73 -15.31 0.56
C TRP A 385 -66.47 -16.05 1.87
N ILE A 386 -65.22 -16.06 2.36
CA ILE A 386 -64.84 -16.59 3.67
C ILE A 386 -65.67 -15.89 4.76
N SER A 387 -65.67 -14.55 4.83
CA SER A 387 -66.48 -13.81 5.81
C SER A 387 -67.99 -13.95 5.64
N ALA A 388 -68.49 -14.43 4.49
CA ALA A 388 -69.88 -14.81 4.33
C ALA A 388 -70.16 -16.24 4.85
N CYS A 389 -69.21 -17.15 4.71
CA CYS A 389 -69.27 -18.51 5.28
C CYS A 389 -69.09 -18.49 6.82
N GLU A 390 -68.30 -17.57 7.37
CA GLU A 390 -68.20 -17.33 8.81
C GLU A 390 -69.53 -16.86 9.41
N GLU A 391 -70.21 -15.88 8.78
CA GLU A 391 -71.56 -15.48 9.18
C GLU A 391 -72.61 -16.56 8.88
N GLU A 392 -72.38 -17.48 7.93
CA GLU A 392 -73.20 -18.68 7.73
C GLU A 392 -73.07 -19.62 8.93
N SER A 393 -71.85 -19.99 9.33
CA SER A 393 -71.61 -20.87 10.49
C SER A 393 -72.12 -20.24 11.79
N TRP A 394 -71.84 -18.96 12.02
CA TRP A 394 -72.37 -18.23 13.19
C TRP A 394 -73.90 -18.23 13.21
N LEU A 395 -74.55 -18.09 12.05
CA LEU A 395 -76.00 -18.18 11.94
C LEU A 395 -76.51 -19.62 12.15
N GLU A 396 -75.81 -20.64 11.69
CA GLU A 396 -76.17 -22.05 11.95
C GLU A 396 -76.11 -22.36 13.45
N ASP A 397 -75.06 -21.95 14.16
CA ASP A 397 -74.94 -22.15 15.61
C ASP A 397 -75.95 -21.30 16.40
N TYR A 398 -76.20 -20.05 16.00
CA TYR A 398 -77.29 -19.24 16.57
C TYR A 398 -78.70 -19.76 16.21
N ASN A 399 -78.83 -20.65 15.23
CA ASN A 399 -80.07 -21.39 14.97
C ASN A 399 -80.18 -22.70 15.78
N ARG A 400 -79.08 -23.18 16.39
CA ARG A 400 -79.03 -24.39 17.25
C ARG A 400 -79.20 -24.09 18.74
N ASP A 401 -79.00 -22.85 19.18
CA ASP A 401 -79.18 -22.45 20.58
C ASP A 401 -80.67 -22.38 20.98
N ASP A 402 -81.12 -23.29 21.84
CA ASP A 402 -82.47 -23.30 22.42
C ASP A 402 -82.74 -22.06 23.30
N ASN A 403 -81.70 -21.43 23.87
CA ASN A 403 -81.84 -20.23 24.72
C ASN A 403 -81.98 -18.93 23.91
N ARG A 404 -81.92 -18.99 22.58
CA ARG A 404 -81.95 -17.88 21.62
C ARG A 404 -83.01 -16.80 21.89
N TYR A 405 -84.17 -17.22 22.40
CA TYR A 405 -85.34 -16.36 22.63
C TYR A 405 -85.52 -15.92 24.09
N ASN A 406 -84.63 -16.31 25.00
CA ASN A 406 -84.67 -15.81 26.37
C ASN A 406 -84.51 -14.28 26.39
N SER A 407 -85.33 -13.60 27.20
CA SER A 407 -85.47 -12.13 27.24
C SER A 407 -84.29 -11.37 27.86
N GLY A 408 -83.06 -11.89 27.70
CA GLY A 408 -81.82 -11.27 28.14
C GLY A 408 -81.51 -9.96 27.40
N ARG A 409 -80.69 -9.12 28.05
CA ARG A 409 -80.34 -7.75 27.62
C ARG A 409 -79.37 -7.75 26.40
N GLY A 410 -79.86 -8.24 25.27
CA GLY A 410 -79.11 -8.39 24.01
C GLY A 410 -79.85 -9.15 22.90
N ALA A 411 -80.90 -9.92 23.22
CA ALA A 411 -81.57 -10.80 22.25
C ALA A 411 -82.03 -10.10 20.96
N HIS A 412 -82.58 -8.89 21.05
CA HIS A 412 -82.98 -8.09 19.88
C HIS A 412 -81.80 -7.69 18.97
N LEU A 413 -80.61 -7.46 19.53
CA LEU A 413 -79.41 -7.15 18.74
C LEU A 413 -78.89 -8.40 18.02
N ASN A 414 -78.88 -9.56 18.69
CA ASN A 414 -78.49 -10.83 18.08
C ASN A 414 -79.48 -11.26 16.99
N LEU A 415 -80.78 -11.06 17.20
CA LEU A 415 -81.81 -11.28 16.18
C LEU A 415 -81.60 -10.36 14.96
N LYS A 416 -81.22 -9.09 15.18
CA LYS A 416 -80.88 -8.16 14.10
C LYS A 416 -79.59 -8.54 13.36
N ARG A 417 -78.56 -9.08 14.04
CA ARG A 417 -77.38 -9.66 13.37
C ARG A 417 -77.80 -10.88 12.54
N ALA A 418 -78.62 -11.78 13.08
CA ALA A 418 -79.06 -12.98 12.38
C ALA A 418 -79.88 -12.69 11.12
N GLU A 419 -80.71 -11.65 11.12
CA GLU A 419 -81.42 -11.24 9.90
C GLU A 419 -80.46 -10.60 8.87
N LYS A 420 -79.46 -9.83 9.31
CA LYS A 420 -78.36 -9.37 8.43
C LYS A 420 -77.57 -10.56 7.87
N ALA A 421 -77.24 -11.55 8.70
CA ALA A 421 -76.52 -12.76 8.32
C ALA A 421 -77.32 -13.57 7.28
N ARG A 422 -78.63 -13.77 7.47
CA ARG A 422 -79.51 -14.38 6.46
C ARG A 422 -79.42 -13.69 5.09
N ILE A 423 -79.42 -12.36 5.07
CA ILE A 423 -79.28 -11.56 3.84
C ILE A 423 -77.88 -11.70 3.21
N GLN A 424 -76.85 -12.04 3.99
CA GLN A 424 -75.49 -12.32 3.51
C GLN A 424 -75.36 -13.76 3.01
N VAL A 425 -75.87 -14.75 3.75
CA VAL A 425 -75.94 -16.18 3.41
C VAL A 425 -76.71 -16.43 2.11
N ASN A 426 -77.82 -15.73 1.90
CA ASN A 426 -78.60 -15.78 0.66
C ASN A 426 -77.85 -15.22 -0.57
N LYS A 427 -76.72 -14.53 -0.39
CA LYS A 427 -75.88 -14.01 -1.48
C LYS A 427 -74.68 -14.88 -1.80
N ILE A 428 -74.37 -15.89 -0.97
CA ILE A 428 -73.23 -16.78 -1.20
C ILE A 428 -73.28 -17.48 -2.57
N PRO A 429 -74.42 -17.99 -3.10
CA PRO A 429 -74.45 -18.64 -4.41
C PRO A 429 -73.88 -17.75 -5.52
N GLY A 430 -74.42 -16.54 -5.67
CA GLY A 430 -73.96 -15.58 -6.68
C GLY A 430 -72.53 -15.07 -6.46
N LEU A 431 -72.02 -15.12 -5.22
CA LEU A 431 -70.62 -14.81 -4.93
C LEU A 431 -69.69 -15.96 -5.36
N VAL A 432 -70.07 -17.21 -5.12
CA VAL A 432 -69.37 -18.41 -5.61
C VAL A 432 -69.40 -18.47 -7.14
N GLU A 433 -70.56 -18.28 -7.77
CA GLU A 433 -70.69 -18.18 -9.24
C GLU A 433 -69.77 -17.10 -9.83
N THR A 434 -69.70 -15.93 -9.20
CA THR A 434 -68.81 -14.83 -9.63
C THR A 434 -67.33 -15.12 -9.36
N LEU A 435 -67.01 -15.90 -8.32
CA LEU A 435 -65.66 -16.37 -8.04
C LEU A 435 -65.21 -17.37 -9.10
N VAL A 436 -65.96 -18.46 -9.31
CA VAL A 436 -65.69 -19.47 -10.34
C VAL A 436 -65.47 -18.80 -11.71
N ALA A 437 -66.41 -17.95 -12.15
CA ALA A 437 -66.31 -17.29 -13.45
C ALA A 437 -65.07 -16.39 -13.62
N LYS A 438 -64.57 -15.78 -12.53
CA LYS A 438 -63.35 -14.94 -12.56
C LYS A 438 -62.08 -15.74 -12.39
N THR A 439 -62.11 -16.80 -11.60
CA THR A 439 -60.99 -17.72 -11.43
C THR A 439 -60.73 -18.45 -12.74
N THR A 440 -61.73 -19.06 -13.36
CA THR A 440 -61.60 -19.70 -14.68
C THR A 440 -61.08 -18.73 -15.74
N ALA A 441 -61.63 -17.51 -15.81
CA ALA A 441 -61.14 -16.49 -16.75
C ALA A 441 -59.70 -16.01 -16.44
N TRP A 442 -59.21 -16.12 -15.20
CA TRP A 442 -57.80 -15.87 -14.88
C TRP A 442 -56.93 -17.06 -15.31
N GLU A 443 -57.35 -18.29 -15.03
CA GLU A 443 -56.63 -19.51 -15.40
C GLU A 443 -56.50 -19.66 -16.93
N GLU A 444 -57.56 -19.37 -17.69
CA GLU A 444 -57.56 -19.34 -19.16
C GLU A 444 -56.58 -18.31 -19.74
N ASN A 445 -56.44 -17.14 -19.11
CA ASN A 445 -55.56 -16.07 -19.57
C ASN A 445 -54.08 -16.29 -19.21
N HIS A 446 -53.79 -16.98 -18.09
CA HIS A 446 -52.41 -17.19 -17.61
C HIS A 446 -51.87 -18.60 -17.92
N GLY A 447 -52.72 -19.56 -18.30
CA GLY A 447 -52.33 -20.93 -18.60
C GLY A 447 -51.91 -21.76 -17.37
N LEU A 448 -52.25 -21.28 -16.17
CA LEU A 448 -51.87 -21.85 -14.87
C LEU A 448 -53.10 -21.91 -13.97
N SER A 449 -53.17 -22.89 -13.05
CA SER A 449 -54.27 -22.94 -12.08
C SER A 449 -54.09 -21.94 -10.94
N PHE A 450 -55.19 -21.31 -10.52
CA PHE A 450 -55.21 -20.35 -9.42
C PHE A 450 -55.22 -21.11 -8.09
N THR A 451 -54.08 -21.10 -7.41
CA THR A 451 -53.96 -21.61 -6.04
C THR A 451 -54.26 -20.56 -4.98
N TYR A 452 -54.76 -21.00 -3.85
CA TYR A 452 -54.87 -20.24 -2.60
C TYR A 452 -54.22 -21.10 -1.52
N ASP A 453 -53.12 -20.62 -0.94
CA ASP A 453 -52.30 -21.35 0.06
C ASP A 453 -51.91 -22.77 -0.38
N GLY A 454 -51.66 -22.93 -1.70
CA GLY A 454 -51.27 -24.19 -2.33
C GLY A 454 -52.42 -25.06 -2.86
N VAL A 455 -53.69 -24.75 -2.52
CA VAL A 455 -54.86 -25.53 -2.97
C VAL A 455 -55.54 -24.83 -4.16
N PRO A 456 -55.92 -25.54 -5.24
CA PRO A 456 -56.67 -24.94 -6.36
C PRO A 456 -58.01 -24.35 -5.91
N LEU A 457 -58.24 -23.06 -6.18
CA LEU A 457 -59.41 -22.33 -5.68
C LEU A 457 -60.73 -22.87 -6.22
N LEU A 458 -60.77 -23.32 -7.49
CA LEU A 458 -61.98 -23.95 -8.04
C LEU A 458 -62.37 -25.21 -7.28
N ALA A 459 -61.40 -26.05 -6.88
CA ALA A 459 -61.67 -27.26 -6.11
C ALA A 459 -62.24 -26.95 -4.71
N MET A 460 -61.74 -25.90 -4.04
CA MET A 460 -62.31 -25.44 -2.76
C MET A 460 -63.75 -24.93 -2.89
N LEU A 461 -64.07 -24.27 -4.00
CA LEU A 461 -65.41 -23.77 -4.29
C LEU A 461 -66.38 -24.91 -4.61
N ASP A 462 -65.94 -25.91 -5.39
CA ASP A 462 -66.72 -27.12 -5.67
C ASP A 462 -66.97 -27.95 -4.41
N GLU A 463 -65.96 -28.15 -3.55
CA GLU A 463 -66.12 -28.83 -2.26
C GLU A 463 -67.12 -28.10 -1.35
N TYR A 464 -67.04 -26.76 -1.27
CA TYR A 464 -68.03 -25.96 -0.54
C TYR A 464 -69.44 -26.11 -1.12
N VAL A 465 -69.60 -26.10 -2.44
CA VAL A 465 -70.90 -26.29 -3.11
C VAL A 465 -71.48 -27.67 -2.79
N MET A 466 -70.68 -28.73 -2.82
CA MET A 466 -71.10 -30.09 -2.48
C MET A 466 -71.49 -30.21 -0.99
N LEU A 467 -70.66 -29.70 -0.07
CA LEU A 467 -70.96 -29.67 1.37
C LEU A 467 -72.23 -28.87 1.68
N ARG A 468 -72.49 -27.78 0.94
CA ARG A 468 -73.71 -26.99 1.13
C ARG A 468 -74.95 -27.71 0.62
N GLN A 469 -74.87 -28.42 -0.51
CA GLN A 469 -75.94 -29.29 -0.99
C GLN A 469 -76.23 -30.41 0.00
N GLU A 470 -75.20 -31.04 0.59
CA GLU A 470 -75.36 -32.04 1.65
C GLU A 470 -76.05 -31.46 2.89
N LYS A 471 -75.63 -30.29 3.38
CA LYS A 471 -76.32 -29.59 4.49
C LYS A 471 -77.78 -29.28 4.16
N GLU A 472 -78.12 -28.92 2.93
CA GLU A 472 -79.51 -28.69 2.52
C GLU A 472 -80.33 -29.98 2.39
N GLU A 473 -79.71 -31.06 1.91
CA GLU A 473 -80.23 -32.42 1.89
C GLU A 473 -80.50 -32.94 3.31
N GLU A 474 -79.60 -32.75 4.28
CA GLU A 474 -79.82 -33.09 5.68
C GLU A 474 -80.98 -32.30 6.27
N LYS A 475 -81.00 -30.97 6.05
CA LYS A 475 -82.13 -30.12 6.46
C LYS A 475 -83.43 -30.56 5.80
N ARG A 476 -83.40 -31.11 4.58
CA ARG A 476 -84.56 -31.71 3.89
C ARG A 476 -84.97 -33.04 4.56
N LYS A 477 -84.05 -33.99 4.72
CA LYS A 477 -84.25 -35.28 5.41
C LYS A 477 -84.80 -35.10 6.83
N MET A 478 -84.27 -34.15 7.60
CA MET A 478 -84.77 -33.80 8.95
C MET A 478 -86.17 -33.17 8.93
N ARG A 479 -86.54 -32.40 7.89
CA ARG A 479 -87.92 -31.89 7.71
C ARG A 479 -88.89 -33.01 7.30
N GLU A 480 -88.45 -33.96 6.48
CA GLU A 480 -89.22 -35.13 6.09
C GLU A 480 -89.40 -36.11 7.25
N GLN A 481 -88.37 -36.35 8.06
CA GLN A 481 -88.43 -37.16 9.27
C GLN A 481 -89.33 -36.51 10.33
N LYS A 482 -89.27 -35.18 10.52
CA LYS A 482 -90.23 -34.47 11.39
C LYS A 482 -91.67 -34.63 10.91
N ARG A 483 -91.93 -34.50 9.61
CA ARG A 483 -93.25 -34.77 9.00
C ARG A 483 -93.70 -36.22 9.20
N TYR A 484 -92.79 -37.20 9.11
CA TYR A 484 -93.10 -38.61 9.32
C TYR A 484 -93.46 -38.90 10.79
N THR A 485 -92.72 -38.33 11.74
CA THR A 485 -93.04 -38.39 13.18
C THR A 485 -94.36 -37.68 13.49
N GLU A 486 -94.65 -36.52 12.88
CA GLU A 486 -95.96 -35.87 12.96
C GLU A 486 -97.07 -36.73 12.34
N GLN A 487 -96.81 -37.49 11.27
CA GLN A 487 -97.78 -38.40 10.68
C GLN A 487 -98.07 -39.60 11.58
N LEU A 488 -97.07 -40.21 12.23
CA LEU A 488 -97.30 -41.23 13.27
C LEU A 488 -98.14 -40.68 14.42
N LEU A 489 -97.79 -39.50 14.95
CA LEU A 489 -98.52 -38.82 16.04
C LEU A 489 -99.96 -38.41 15.67
N ASN A 490 -100.31 -38.37 14.39
CA ASN A 490 -101.69 -38.16 13.92
C ASN A 490 -102.42 -39.48 13.62
N ILE A 491 -101.72 -40.53 13.19
CA ILE A 491 -102.28 -41.88 13.04
C ILE A 491 -102.73 -42.42 14.41
N ASP A 492 -101.93 -42.24 15.46
CA ASP A 492 -102.29 -42.57 16.85
C ASP A 492 -103.45 -41.72 17.43
N ARG A 493 -104.05 -40.82 16.65
CA ARG A 493 -105.21 -40.01 17.05
C ARG A 493 -106.54 -40.40 16.39
N GLU A 494 -106.56 -41.28 15.38
CA GLU A 494 -107.81 -41.70 14.72
C GLU A 494 -108.46 -42.92 15.40
N GLY A 495 -108.91 -42.72 16.66
CA GLY A 495 -109.86 -43.60 17.35
C GLY A 495 -111.31 -43.34 16.88
N PRO A 496 -112.17 -44.36 16.68
CA PRO A 496 -113.30 -44.23 15.77
C PRO A 496 -114.62 -43.77 16.39
N PHE A 497 -114.84 -42.44 16.52
CA PHE A 497 -116.20 -41.86 16.59
C PHE A 497 -116.28 -40.49 15.91
N GLY A 498 -116.78 -40.47 14.67
CA GLY A 498 -117.07 -39.23 13.94
C GLY A 498 -118.57 -38.90 13.93
N THR A 499 -118.93 -37.62 14.10
CA THR A 499 -120.26 -37.10 13.73
C THR A 499 -120.13 -35.70 13.15
N ARG A 500 -120.74 -35.46 11.98
CA ARG A 500 -120.83 -34.14 11.34
C ARG A 500 -121.95 -33.31 11.99
N VAL A 501 -121.76 -32.00 12.12
CA VAL A 501 -122.78 -31.01 11.71
C VAL A 501 -122.09 -29.78 11.11
N SER A 502 -122.66 -29.22 10.04
CA SER A 502 -122.42 -27.85 9.57
C SER A 502 -123.77 -27.25 9.18
N PRO A 503 -124.06 -26.02 9.61
CA PRO A 503 -124.11 -24.91 8.65
C PRO A 503 -123.51 -23.61 9.25
N TYR A 504 -123.40 -22.44 8.58
CA TYR A 504 -124.02 -21.92 7.34
C TYR A 504 -122.99 -21.12 6.51
N ARG A 505 -123.30 -20.79 5.24
CA ARG A 505 -122.50 -19.90 4.37
C ARG A 505 -123.20 -18.57 4.07
N VAL A 506 -122.42 -17.50 3.87
CA VAL A 506 -122.54 -16.48 2.79
C VAL A 506 -121.07 -15.99 2.53
N ALA A 507 -120.35 -16.30 1.45
CA ALA A 507 -120.43 -15.85 0.04
C ALA A 507 -120.12 -14.33 -0.13
N SER A 508 -119.27 -13.83 -1.04
CA SER A 508 -118.32 -14.36 -2.06
C SER A 508 -117.06 -13.44 -2.09
N ALA A 509 -116.02 -13.49 -2.94
CA ALA A 509 -115.64 -14.18 -4.20
C ALA A 509 -114.11 -14.53 -4.14
N LYS A 510 -113.26 -14.95 -5.11
CA LYS A 510 -113.10 -14.93 -6.59
C LYS A 510 -112.82 -13.53 -7.21
N LYS A 511 -111.80 -13.29 -8.06
CA LYS A 511 -110.90 -14.19 -8.83
C LYS A 511 -109.55 -13.49 -9.20
N VAL A 512 -108.59 -14.26 -9.74
CA VAL A 512 -107.24 -13.93 -10.31
C VAL A 512 -107.33 -13.91 -11.87
N PRO A 513 -106.45 -13.34 -12.75
CA PRO A 513 -105.11 -12.65 -12.64
C PRO A 513 -104.97 -11.25 -13.37
N SER A 514 -103.71 -10.82 -13.59
CA SER A 514 -103.06 -9.73 -14.42
C SER A 514 -103.62 -9.45 -15.85
N PRO A 515 -103.23 -8.38 -16.63
CA PRO A 515 -101.94 -7.62 -16.63
C PRO A 515 -101.99 -6.07 -16.94
N LYS A 516 -100.85 -5.50 -17.41
CA LYS A 516 -100.52 -4.11 -17.91
C LYS A 516 -101.44 -3.60 -19.07
N PRO A 517 -101.46 -2.30 -19.52
CA PRO A 517 -100.37 -1.29 -19.55
C PRO A 517 -100.73 0.23 -19.39
N ASN A 518 -99.76 1.12 -19.69
CA ASN A 518 -99.73 2.58 -20.01
C ASN A 518 -101.01 3.45 -20.03
N GLY A 519 -100.90 4.78 -19.76
CA GLY A 519 -101.98 5.69 -20.20
C GLY A 519 -101.89 7.24 -20.18
N SER A 520 -101.10 7.93 -19.35
CA SER A 520 -100.85 9.41 -19.45
C SER A 520 -102.02 10.41 -19.16
N VAL A 521 -101.68 11.72 -19.22
CA VAL A 521 -102.51 12.96 -19.32
C VAL A 521 -103.19 13.56 -18.05
N ALA A 522 -102.36 14.25 -17.25
CA ALA A 522 -102.38 15.71 -16.99
C ALA A 522 -103.36 16.46 -16.03
N ASN A 523 -102.74 17.47 -15.37
CA ASN A 523 -103.21 18.77 -14.88
C ASN A 523 -104.17 18.93 -13.66
N GLY A 524 -103.73 19.77 -12.71
CA GLY A 524 -104.45 20.12 -11.48
C GLY A 524 -103.77 21.17 -10.58
N SER A 525 -103.12 22.19 -11.15
CA SER A 525 -102.56 23.38 -10.47
C SER A 525 -103.47 24.61 -10.75
N PRO A 526 -103.41 25.76 -10.02
CA PRO A 526 -102.23 26.34 -9.35
C PRO A 526 -102.43 27.14 -8.02
N GLY A 527 -101.31 27.57 -7.41
CA GLY A 527 -101.23 28.67 -6.42
C GLY A 527 -100.07 28.51 -5.42
N ARG A 528 -99.34 29.54 -4.95
CA ARG A 528 -99.39 30.99 -5.27
C ARG A 528 -98.03 31.67 -4.91
N ARG A 529 -97.52 32.52 -5.81
CA ARG A 529 -96.65 33.72 -5.59
C ARG A 529 -95.45 33.73 -4.59
N LEU A 530 -94.27 34.07 -5.15
CA LEU A 530 -93.27 35.07 -4.67
C LEU A 530 -92.44 34.80 -3.38
N SER A 531 -91.29 35.45 -3.12
CA SER A 531 -90.04 35.70 -3.90
C SER A 531 -89.06 36.57 -3.07
N MET A 532 -87.74 36.35 -3.19
CA MET A 532 -86.64 37.24 -2.70
C MET A 532 -86.50 37.31 -1.16
N SER A 533 -85.35 37.62 -0.54
CA SER A 533 -83.91 37.66 -0.95
C SER A 533 -83.03 37.75 0.32
N THR A 534 -81.70 37.62 0.15
CA THR A 534 -80.61 38.17 1.02
C THR A 534 -80.57 37.82 2.52
N GLN A 535 -79.46 37.87 3.26
CA GLN A 535 -78.00 37.69 3.14
C GLN A 535 -77.42 38.17 4.50
N GLN A 536 -76.27 37.67 4.96
CA GLN A 536 -75.42 38.21 6.06
C GLN A 536 -76.05 38.25 7.48
N ASN A 537 -75.36 38.05 8.62
CA ASN A 537 -74.01 37.64 9.04
C ASN A 537 -73.99 37.78 10.60
N GLU A 538 -73.07 37.09 11.32
CA GLU A 538 -72.61 37.38 12.71
C GLU A 538 -73.63 37.47 13.89
N SER A 539 -73.36 37.08 15.15
CA SER A 539 -72.11 37.08 15.94
C SER A 539 -72.35 36.43 17.33
N LYS A 540 -71.31 35.88 17.99
CA LYS A 540 -71.15 35.69 19.48
C LYS A 540 -72.07 34.66 20.19
N SER A 541 -71.67 33.99 21.30
CA SER A 541 -70.34 33.73 21.89
C SER A 541 -70.40 32.64 23.01
N SER A 542 -69.22 32.06 23.32
CA SER A 542 -68.77 31.53 24.63
C SER A 542 -68.84 30.01 24.94
N ARG A 543 -67.63 29.46 25.17
CA ARG A 543 -67.15 28.56 26.27
C ARG A 543 -67.96 27.29 26.62
N SER A 544 -67.34 26.13 26.91
CA SER A 544 -66.00 25.90 27.49
C SER A 544 -65.32 24.58 27.04
N ALA A 545 -64.27 24.14 27.75
CA ALA A 545 -63.29 23.10 27.37
C ALA A 545 -63.79 21.63 27.49
N GLY A 546 -63.11 20.62 26.92
CA GLY A 546 -61.99 20.65 25.95
C GLY A 546 -60.91 19.55 26.14
N LYS A 547 -60.04 19.39 25.12
CA LYS A 547 -58.87 18.46 25.01
C LYS A 547 -59.22 16.95 24.92
N LYS A 548 -58.46 16.09 24.23
CA LYS A 548 -57.49 16.16 23.10
C LYS A 548 -57.52 14.76 22.45
N ALA A 549 -57.52 14.54 21.12
CA ALA A 549 -56.59 14.96 20.05
C ALA A 549 -55.25 14.18 20.06
N ALA A 550 -54.77 13.82 18.86
CA ALA A 550 -53.75 12.79 18.62
C ALA A 550 -52.49 13.29 17.88
N ALA A 551 -51.53 12.38 17.71
CA ALA A 551 -50.63 12.21 16.57
C ALA A 551 -49.51 13.25 16.24
N VAL A 552 -48.26 12.72 16.27
CA VAL A 552 -47.27 12.71 15.16
C VAL A 552 -46.28 13.87 14.93
N ALA A 553 -44.99 13.46 14.89
CA ALA A 553 -43.81 13.95 14.14
C ALA A 553 -43.01 15.23 14.55
N ALA A 554 -41.76 15.19 14.05
CA ALA A 554 -40.75 16.25 13.84
C ALA A 554 -39.82 16.69 15.01
N GLN A 555 -38.53 16.41 14.81
CA GLN A 555 -37.35 17.13 15.33
C GLN A 555 -37.00 18.32 14.39
N PRO A 556 -35.93 19.14 14.56
CA PRO A 556 -34.82 19.09 15.55
C PRO A 556 -34.47 20.43 16.26
N LYS A 557 -33.57 20.37 17.28
CA LYS A 557 -32.33 21.18 17.45
C LYS A 557 -31.78 21.18 18.90
N THR A 558 -30.46 21.13 19.01
CA THR A 558 -29.60 21.49 20.17
C THR A 558 -29.25 23.01 20.10
N PRO A 559 -28.49 23.64 21.04
CA PRO A 559 -27.73 23.09 22.18
C PRO A 559 -27.88 23.83 23.54
N ALA A 560 -27.38 23.20 24.62
CA ALA A 560 -26.79 23.87 25.79
C ALA A 560 -26.02 22.84 26.66
N SER A 561 -24.88 23.25 27.23
CA SER A 561 -24.20 22.57 28.36
C SER A 561 -24.10 23.53 29.54
N PRO A 562 -23.94 23.04 30.77
CA PRO A 562 -23.20 23.79 31.79
C PRO A 562 -22.12 22.98 32.53
N ASN A 563 -21.16 23.74 33.06
CA ASN A 563 -19.94 23.33 33.78
C ASN A 563 -20.18 22.53 35.07
N GLU A 564 -19.14 21.80 35.50
CA GLU A 564 -18.26 22.11 36.66
C GLU A 564 -16.86 21.50 36.32
N ALA A 565 -15.69 22.14 36.49
CA ALA A 565 -15.07 22.88 37.62
C ALA A 565 -14.73 21.95 38.82
N ALA A 566 -13.57 22.00 39.47
CA ALA A 566 -12.50 23.00 39.57
C ALA A 566 -11.10 22.29 39.72
N THR A 567 -10.00 22.74 39.11
CA THR A 567 -8.84 23.49 39.69
C THR A 567 -8.31 22.99 41.07
N VAL A 568 -7.00 23.00 41.38
CA VAL A 568 -6.05 24.15 41.44
C VAL A 568 -4.56 23.74 41.29
N LYS A 569 -3.82 24.53 40.50
CA LYS A 569 -2.40 25.03 40.53
C LYS A 569 -1.30 24.30 41.36
N GLU A 570 -0.14 23.99 40.76
CA GLU A 570 1.15 24.75 40.71
C GLU A 570 1.97 24.77 42.02
N ASP A 571 3.27 24.42 41.95
CA ASP A 571 4.35 25.39 42.23
C ASP A 571 5.74 24.91 41.72
N ASP A 572 6.79 25.72 41.95
CA ASP A 572 8.05 25.81 41.18
C ASP A 572 9.23 24.85 41.54
N THR A 573 9.84 24.28 40.48
CA THR A 573 11.28 24.12 40.13
C THR A 573 12.40 23.88 41.23
N PRO A 574 13.73 24.07 41.00
CA PRO A 574 14.61 22.91 40.73
C PRO A 574 15.96 22.82 41.50
N ILE A 575 16.51 21.61 41.73
CA ILE A 575 17.90 21.41 42.23
C ILE A 575 18.61 20.22 41.55
N GLN A 576 19.89 20.39 41.20
CA GLN A 576 20.86 19.34 40.87
C GLN A 576 21.70 19.00 42.13
N HIS A 577 22.14 17.74 42.32
CA HIS A 577 23.57 17.38 42.33
C HIS A 577 23.87 15.90 42.68
N THR A 578 25.02 15.46 42.16
CA THR A 578 25.91 14.33 42.54
C THR A 578 25.66 13.55 43.83
N ASP A 579 25.92 12.23 43.77
CA ASP A 579 27.05 11.68 44.55
C ASP A 579 27.69 10.45 43.86
N ALA A 580 28.90 10.07 44.30
CA ALA A 580 29.67 8.93 43.79
C ALA A 580 30.51 8.28 44.91
N ASP A 581 30.64 6.95 44.91
CA ASP A 581 31.29 6.15 45.97
C ASP A 581 32.23 5.06 45.38
N PRO A 582 33.17 4.47 46.14
CA PRO A 582 34.55 4.36 45.65
C PRO A 582 35.16 2.94 45.65
N VAL A 583 36.36 2.84 45.06
CA VAL A 583 37.18 1.62 44.99
C VAL A 583 38.11 1.51 46.22
N PRO A 584 38.27 0.32 46.83
CA PRO A 584 39.37 0.02 47.73
C PRO A 584 40.54 -0.72 47.02
N CYS A 585 41.77 -0.28 47.24
CA CYS A 585 42.97 -1.12 47.03
C CYS A 585 43.00 -2.25 48.08
N SER A 586 43.62 -3.41 47.86
CA SER A 586 45.08 -3.67 47.88
C SER A 586 45.31 -5.21 47.81
N PRO A 587 46.54 -5.75 47.70
CA PRO A 587 47.86 -5.09 47.78
C PRO A 587 48.70 -5.09 46.50
#